data_AF-A0A921AHS9-F1
#
_entry.id   AF-A0A921AHS9-F1
#
_cell.length_a   1.000
_cell.length_b   1.000
_cell.length_c   1.000
_cell.angle_alpha   90.00
_cell.angle_beta   90.00
_cell.angle_gamma   90.00
#
_symmetry.space_group_name_H-M   'P 1'
#
loop_
_entity.id
_entity.type
_entity.pdbx_description
1 polymer ?
#
loop_
_entity_poly.entity_id
_entity_poly.type
_entity_poly.pdbx_seq_one_letter_code
_entity_poly.pdbx_strand_id
1 'polypeptide(L)'
;MNIELKNFISKCLEIKKLENNNKFFSLDLLKKTDNLEWELAVRYLESKGFSVAVITDKNKYGVFIAEGFSENNRLKGWGLENHKPLEICVKNIGFPLKSEKPEAPDTKIQGLKVVPTHSIAVLFGTKDNGWGKVEHIPQSSFSLSIMNTGGIQYGQSAFEGACAMKNEQGEVFGFRLEKNTERFNKSIQAIGLPEIDVKIVREMIEVNIQNNKDYVPELGDGQLYIRPSVAGLTGALGIVAAETFIITSEVAAFGSYIPTSIKVEGLRYIHRPYSGTSKIAPNYSVSVKIKQGVKARGYSDYLSYDIDNNVEEVSSCAVAFIDKENNFVFPPVQDEIDTKERHILPSITRYSIIELLEFQKESVIIRDVNESEVKNMKAMFTMGNAVGVVEVSELSVKKSREDAEKNIGKTIIFSDIESKEKIINIRKNIFAARTGDLKGFDHWSKKLV
;
A
#
# COMPACT_ATOMS: atom_id res chain seq x y z
N MET A 1 18.99 -17.93 45.14
CA MET A 1 18.40 -19.05 44.39
C MET A 1 17.41 -19.80 45.26
N ASN A 2 16.12 -19.57 45.05
CA ASN A 2 15.03 -20.24 45.77
C ASN A 2 15.09 -21.77 45.61
N ILE A 3 14.57 -22.52 46.60
CA ILE A 3 14.51 -23.99 46.66
C ILE A 3 13.87 -24.57 45.39
N GLU A 4 12.83 -23.94 44.87
CA GLU A 4 12.16 -24.35 43.61
C GLU A 4 13.12 -24.33 42.41
N LEU A 5 13.97 -23.30 42.32
CA LEU A 5 14.94 -23.13 41.23
C LEU A 5 16.12 -24.11 41.34
N LYS A 6 16.55 -24.43 42.57
CA LYS A 6 17.56 -25.48 42.82
C LYS A 6 17.04 -26.86 42.43
N ASN A 7 15.80 -27.18 42.80
CA ASN A 7 15.15 -28.45 42.45
C ASN A 7 14.94 -28.55 40.93
N PHE A 8 14.58 -27.46 40.27
CA PHE A 8 14.46 -27.36 38.81
C PHE A 8 15.79 -27.70 38.10
N ILE A 9 16.87 -27.00 38.45
CA ILE A 9 18.20 -27.23 37.84
C ILE A 9 18.66 -28.68 38.08
N SER A 10 18.45 -29.22 39.28
CA SER A 10 18.82 -30.61 39.60
C SER A 10 18.08 -31.61 38.71
N LYS A 11 16.78 -31.40 38.46
CA LYS A 11 15.95 -32.27 37.63
C LYS A 11 16.37 -32.25 36.15
N CYS A 12 16.70 -31.06 35.61
CA CYS A 12 17.24 -30.94 34.25
C CYS A 12 18.57 -31.69 34.10
N LEU A 13 19.47 -31.58 35.08
CA LEU A 13 20.77 -32.25 35.05
C LEU A 13 20.68 -33.77 35.21
N GLU A 14 19.71 -34.26 35.99
CA GLU A 14 19.42 -35.68 36.15
C GLU A 14 18.92 -36.29 34.82
N ILE A 15 18.05 -35.57 34.11
CA ILE A 15 17.53 -35.98 32.79
C ILE A 15 18.66 -36.06 31.75
N LYS A 16 19.61 -35.11 31.73
CA LYS A 16 20.77 -35.16 30.81
C LYS A 16 21.68 -36.37 31.07
N LYS A 17 21.74 -36.88 32.30
CA LYS A 17 22.50 -38.10 32.61
C LYS A 17 21.83 -39.37 32.10
N LEU A 18 20.52 -39.35 31.85
CA LEU A 18 19.74 -40.54 31.50
C LEU A 18 19.69 -40.81 29.99
N GLU A 19 19.84 -39.80 29.12
CA GLU A 19 19.69 -40.00 27.67
C GLU A 19 20.73 -39.22 26.86
N ASN A 20 21.50 -39.95 26.04
CA ASN A 20 22.58 -39.43 25.19
C ASN A 20 22.07 -38.96 23.80
N ASN A 21 20.77 -38.73 23.62
CA ASN A 21 20.17 -38.42 22.32
C ASN A 21 19.27 -37.18 22.38
N ASN A 22 19.55 -36.22 21.50
CA ASN A 22 18.86 -34.94 21.32
C ASN A 22 17.34 -35.11 21.18
N LYS A 23 16.58 -34.72 22.22
CA LYS A 23 15.15 -34.39 22.13
C LYS A 23 14.82 -33.15 22.98
N PHE A 24 13.87 -32.36 22.47
CA PHE A 24 13.37 -31.11 23.05
C PHE A 24 12.41 -31.36 24.21
N PHE A 25 12.33 -30.43 25.17
CA PHE A 25 11.37 -30.45 26.27
C PHE A 25 10.63 -29.11 26.36
N SER A 26 9.32 -29.16 26.61
CA SER A 26 8.49 -28.00 27.01
C SER A 26 8.07 -28.19 28.46
N LEU A 27 8.25 -27.17 29.30
CA LEU A 27 7.75 -27.16 30.68
C LEU A 27 7.05 -25.84 30.96
N ASP A 28 5.78 -25.90 31.32
CA ASP A 28 5.00 -24.73 31.75
C ASP A 28 5.47 -24.28 33.14
N LEU A 29 6.10 -23.10 33.21
CA LEU A 29 6.55 -22.51 34.48
C LEU A 29 5.58 -21.40 34.93
N LEU A 30 4.99 -21.61 36.10
CA LEU A 30 4.09 -20.67 36.75
C LEU A 30 4.85 -19.44 37.26
N LYS A 31 4.37 -18.27 36.82
CA LYS A 31 4.77 -16.93 37.27
C LYS A 31 4.92 -16.81 38.78
N LYS A 32 6.09 -16.34 39.23
CA LYS A 32 6.29 -15.26 40.23
C LYS A 32 7.70 -15.35 40.81
N THR A 33 8.70 -14.78 40.16
CA THR A 33 9.95 -14.36 40.83
C THR A 33 10.71 -13.38 39.95
N ASP A 34 11.33 -12.38 40.57
CA ASP A 34 12.06 -11.30 39.93
C ASP A 34 13.16 -11.80 38.97
N ASN A 35 13.27 -11.11 37.83
CA ASN A 35 13.88 -11.54 36.56
C ASN A 35 15.33 -12.08 36.61
N LEU A 36 16.13 -11.72 37.62
CA LEU A 36 17.57 -12.01 37.61
C LEU A 36 17.91 -13.46 37.96
N GLU A 37 17.18 -14.10 38.89
CA GLU A 37 17.49 -15.47 39.29
C GLU A 37 17.21 -16.48 38.15
N TRP A 38 16.17 -16.22 37.37
CA TRP A 38 15.83 -17.04 36.20
C TRP A 38 16.81 -16.85 35.05
N GLU A 39 17.25 -15.63 34.79
CA GLU A 39 18.28 -15.36 33.79
C GLU A 39 19.58 -16.10 34.11
N LEU A 40 19.99 -16.11 35.38
CA LEU A 40 21.18 -16.85 35.83
C LEU A 40 21.00 -18.38 35.69
N ALA A 41 19.79 -18.90 35.90
CA ALA A 41 19.50 -20.32 35.73
C ALA A 41 19.50 -20.75 34.25
N VAL A 42 18.95 -19.92 33.36
CA VAL A 42 19.03 -20.12 31.90
C VAL A 42 20.49 -20.16 31.48
N ARG A 43 21.29 -19.16 31.85
CA ARG A 43 22.74 -19.12 31.56
C ARG A 43 23.49 -20.32 32.14
N TYR A 44 23.11 -20.78 33.33
CA TYR A 44 23.70 -21.97 33.93
C TYR A 44 23.39 -23.24 33.12
N LEU A 45 22.14 -23.45 32.70
CA LEU A 45 21.75 -24.60 31.88
C LEU A 45 22.38 -24.54 30.48
N GLU A 46 22.47 -23.36 29.88
CA GLU A 46 23.22 -23.15 28.63
C GLU A 46 24.70 -23.51 28.78
N SER A 47 25.35 -23.14 29.90
CA SER A 47 26.74 -23.55 30.21
C SER A 47 26.89 -25.07 30.36
N LYS A 48 25.79 -25.77 30.61
CA LYS A 48 25.71 -27.23 30.65
C LYS A 48 25.26 -27.82 29.32
N GLY A 49 25.20 -27.04 28.24
CA GLY A 49 24.94 -27.50 26.87
C GLY A 49 23.48 -27.77 26.54
N PHE A 50 22.54 -27.13 27.23
CA PHE A 50 21.12 -27.16 26.88
C PHE A 50 20.76 -25.97 25.99
N SER A 51 19.93 -26.19 24.97
CA SER A 51 19.23 -25.12 24.25
C SER A 51 17.96 -24.77 25.02
N VAL A 52 17.82 -23.51 25.45
CA VAL A 52 16.71 -23.07 26.31
C VAL A 52 15.85 -22.05 25.55
N ALA A 53 14.54 -22.27 25.51
CA ALA A 53 13.56 -21.32 25.00
C ALA A 53 12.64 -20.88 26.14
N VAL A 54 12.42 -19.57 26.28
CA VAL A 54 11.56 -19.02 27.33
C VAL A 54 10.24 -18.59 26.70
N ILE A 55 9.14 -19.22 27.16
CA ILE A 55 7.78 -18.87 26.75
C ILE A 55 7.14 -18.16 27.94
N THR A 56 6.76 -16.90 27.76
CA THR A 56 6.06 -16.14 28.80
C THR A 56 4.57 -16.10 28.52
N ASP A 57 3.77 -16.32 29.55
CA ASP A 57 2.30 -16.27 29.47
C ASP A 57 1.74 -14.88 29.81
N LYS A 58 0.65 -14.52 29.12
CA LYS A 58 -0.36 -13.45 29.32
C LYS A 58 -0.13 -12.10 28.66
N ASN A 59 -0.82 -11.92 27.53
CA ASN A 59 -1.80 -10.84 27.44
C ASN A 59 -3.24 -11.39 27.62
N LYS A 60 -4.23 -10.51 27.83
CA LYS A 60 -5.66 -10.85 28.06
C LYS A 60 -6.35 -11.61 26.90
N TYR A 61 -5.61 -11.92 25.84
CA TYR A 61 -6.07 -12.57 24.62
C TYR A 61 -5.50 -13.98 24.45
N GLY A 62 -4.81 -14.53 25.46
CA GLY A 62 -4.28 -15.90 25.42
C GLY A 62 -3.11 -16.08 24.46
N VAL A 63 -2.39 -15.00 24.12
CA VAL A 63 -1.21 -15.06 23.25
C VAL A 63 0.04 -15.31 24.08
N PHE A 64 0.77 -16.37 23.75
CA PHE A 64 2.09 -16.66 24.29
C PHE A 64 3.15 -15.99 23.41
N ILE A 65 4.10 -15.28 24.03
CA ILE A 65 5.23 -14.66 23.33
C ILE A 65 6.46 -15.53 23.58
N ALA A 66 7.07 -16.01 22.50
CA ALA A 66 8.41 -16.59 22.55
C ALA A 66 9.41 -15.43 22.52
N GLU A 67 9.91 -15.01 23.67
CA GLU A 67 10.97 -14.02 23.76
C GLU A 67 12.32 -14.72 23.58
N GLY A 68 12.68 -14.97 22.32
CA GLY A 68 14.05 -15.32 21.90
C GLY A 68 14.35 -16.82 21.78
N PHE A 69 14.99 -17.16 20.66
CA PHE A 69 15.87 -18.31 20.53
C PHE A 69 17.31 -17.78 20.61
N SER A 70 18.10 -18.29 21.55
CA SER A 70 19.50 -17.91 21.71
C SER A 70 20.39 -19.13 21.48
N GLU A 71 21.11 -19.15 20.36
CA GLU A 71 22.46 -19.72 20.33
C GLU A 71 23.45 -18.56 20.48
N ASN A 72 23.58 -18.03 21.71
CA ASN A 72 24.68 -17.17 22.14
C ASN A 72 25.00 -15.90 21.33
N ASN A 73 24.03 -15.00 21.09
CA ASN A 73 24.23 -13.55 20.92
C ASN A 73 25.52 -13.07 20.18
N ARG A 74 25.91 -13.72 19.08
CA ARG A 74 27.04 -13.32 18.23
C ARG A 74 26.73 -13.58 16.76
N LEU A 75 26.44 -12.50 16.04
CA LEU A 75 26.73 -12.40 14.62
C LEU A 75 28.26 -12.45 14.44
N LYS A 76 28.79 -13.51 13.81
CA LYS A 76 30.05 -13.46 13.06
C LYS A 76 29.92 -14.34 11.82
N GLY A 77 30.56 -13.85 10.76
CA GLY A 77 30.39 -14.31 9.39
C GLY A 77 31.01 -15.66 9.06
N TRP A 78 30.98 -15.94 7.77
CA TRP A 78 31.25 -17.21 7.10
C TRP A 78 32.57 -17.92 7.48
N GLY A 79 32.50 -19.26 7.44
CA GLY A 79 33.62 -20.14 7.09
C GLY A 79 33.95 -21.23 8.11
N LEU A 80 33.50 -22.47 7.85
CA LEU A 80 34.31 -23.71 7.77
C LEU A 80 33.41 -24.97 7.89
N GLU A 81 33.45 -25.75 6.82
CA GLU A 81 33.41 -27.22 6.70
C GLU A 81 32.37 -28.05 7.48
N ASN A 82 31.57 -28.76 6.69
CA ASN A 82 30.96 -30.06 6.99
C ASN A 82 30.05 -30.16 8.20
N HIS A 83 28.81 -29.66 8.12
CA HIS A 83 27.64 -30.41 8.60
C HIS A 83 26.41 -29.98 7.79
N LYS A 84 25.62 -30.98 7.34
CA LYS A 84 24.38 -30.79 6.56
C LYS A 84 23.45 -29.78 7.26
N PRO A 85 22.75 -28.90 6.53
CA PRO A 85 21.67 -28.13 7.14
C PRO A 85 20.64 -29.13 7.66
N LEU A 86 20.43 -29.15 8.98
CA LEU A 86 19.17 -29.65 9.49
C LEU A 86 18.15 -28.60 9.08
N GLU A 87 17.37 -28.91 8.05
CA GLU A 87 16.05 -28.31 7.89
C GLU A 87 15.34 -28.45 9.24
N ILE A 88 15.18 -27.33 9.95
CA ILE A 88 14.08 -27.24 10.90
C ILE A 88 12.83 -27.19 10.03
N CYS A 89 12.41 -28.38 9.60
CA CYS A 89 11.06 -28.63 9.20
C CYS A 89 10.23 -28.35 10.45
N VAL A 90 9.69 -27.14 10.55
CA VAL A 90 8.53 -26.89 11.40
C VAL A 90 7.40 -27.69 10.76
N LYS A 91 7.44 -29.01 10.94
CA LYS A 91 6.31 -29.89 10.66
C LYS A 91 5.25 -29.45 11.64
N ASN A 92 4.27 -28.71 11.12
CA ASN A 92 2.93 -28.50 11.66
C ASN A 92 2.77 -29.05 13.07
N ILE A 93 3.18 -28.28 14.07
CA ILE A 93 2.52 -28.39 15.37
C ILE A 93 1.21 -27.65 15.14
N GLY A 94 0.20 -28.41 14.71
CA GLY A 94 -1.14 -27.93 14.48
C GLY A 94 -1.66 -27.31 15.77
N PHE A 95 -1.58 -26.00 15.86
CA PHE A 95 -2.42 -25.23 16.76
C PHE A 95 -3.58 -24.70 15.93
N PRO A 96 -4.83 -24.91 16.36
CA PRO A 96 -5.93 -24.21 15.75
C PRO A 96 -5.71 -22.73 16.04
N LEU A 97 -5.29 -21.96 15.03
CA LEU A 97 -5.54 -20.52 14.99
C LEU A 97 -7.06 -20.35 14.90
N LYS A 98 -7.76 -20.57 16.01
CA LYS A 98 -8.98 -19.83 16.28
C LYS A 98 -8.54 -18.44 16.75
N SER A 99 -7.92 -17.65 15.87
CA SER A 99 -8.33 -16.26 15.88
C SER A 99 -9.78 -16.32 15.44
N GLU A 100 -10.73 -15.99 16.32
CA GLU A 100 -12.08 -15.74 15.86
C GLU A 100 -11.97 -14.85 14.64
N LYS A 101 -12.51 -15.34 13.52
CA LYS A 101 -12.62 -14.60 12.29
C LYS A 101 -13.23 -13.26 12.69
N PRO A 102 -12.52 -12.11 12.57
CA PRO A 102 -13.16 -10.84 12.84
C PRO A 102 -14.42 -10.83 11.98
N GLU A 103 -15.60 -10.65 12.57
CA GLU A 103 -16.82 -10.54 11.78
C GLU A 103 -16.55 -9.52 10.69
N ALA A 104 -16.82 -9.90 9.43
CA ALA A 104 -16.66 -8.99 8.32
C ALA A 104 -17.46 -7.72 8.67
N PRO A 105 -16.84 -6.53 8.65
CA PRO A 105 -17.53 -5.30 8.99
C PRO A 105 -18.76 -5.16 8.07
N ASP A 106 -19.82 -4.51 8.57
CA ASP A 106 -20.92 -4.10 7.71
C ASP A 106 -20.34 -3.34 6.50
N THR A 107 -20.47 -3.93 5.31
CA THR A 107 -19.87 -3.44 4.06
C THR A 107 -20.51 -2.14 3.59
N LYS A 108 -21.56 -1.65 4.26
CA LYS A 108 -22.08 -0.28 4.18
C LYS A 108 -21.13 0.73 4.85
N ILE A 109 -19.83 0.61 4.59
CA ILE A 109 -18.80 1.47 5.14
C ILE A 109 -18.89 2.82 4.44
N GLN A 110 -19.15 3.90 5.17
CA GLN A 110 -18.93 5.24 4.61
C GLN A 110 -17.45 5.63 4.72
N GLY A 111 -16.82 5.89 3.57
CA GLY A 111 -15.48 6.45 3.48
C GLY A 111 -14.33 5.43 3.51
N LEU A 112 -13.12 5.96 3.76
CA LEU A 112 -11.85 5.23 3.78
C LEU A 112 -11.56 4.72 5.20
N LYS A 113 -12.28 3.71 5.67
CA LYS A 113 -11.96 3.08 6.96
C LYS A 113 -11.06 1.87 6.73
N VAL A 114 -9.86 1.93 7.30
CA VAL A 114 -8.97 0.76 7.38
C VAL A 114 -9.55 -0.14 8.47
N VAL A 115 -10.08 -1.30 8.06
CA VAL A 115 -10.52 -2.34 8.98
C VAL A 115 -9.48 -3.46 8.93
N PRO A 116 -9.01 -3.98 10.07
CA PRO A 116 -8.12 -5.13 10.09
C PRO A 116 -8.74 -6.31 9.34
N THR A 117 -7.97 -6.95 8.47
CA THR A 117 -8.38 -8.13 7.71
C THR A 117 -7.65 -9.38 8.20
N HIS A 118 -7.94 -10.54 7.61
CA HIS A 118 -7.38 -11.82 8.08
C HIS A 118 -5.87 -11.86 7.99
N SER A 119 -5.33 -11.51 6.82
CA SER A 119 -3.90 -11.61 6.55
C SER A 119 -3.39 -10.37 5.85
N ILE A 120 -2.12 -10.10 6.10
CA ILE A 120 -1.29 -9.24 5.25
C ILE A 120 -0.29 -10.13 4.51
N ALA A 121 0.15 -9.68 3.35
CA ALA A 121 1.31 -10.30 2.70
C ALA A 121 2.57 -9.49 3.03
N VAL A 122 3.67 -10.17 3.34
CA VAL A 122 4.95 -9.57 3.70
C VAL A 122 6.06 -10.22 2.89
N LEU A 123 7.00 -9.42 2.43
CA LEU A 123 8.19 -9.86 1.71
C LEU A 123 9.39 -9.04 2.17
N PHE A 124 10.34 -9.70 2.82
CA PHE A 124 11.61 -9.08 3.19
C PHE A 124 12.67 -9.30 2.13
N GLY A 125 13.63 -8.39 2.04
CA GLY A 125 14.84 -8.60 1.28
C GLY A 125 16.03 -7.86 1.87
N THR A 126 17.22 -8.22 1.39
CA THR A 126 18.48 -7.60 1.77
C THR A 126 19.31 -7.27 0.53
N LYS A 127 20.24 -6.32 0.68
CA LYS A 127 21.17 -5.93 -0.39
C LYS A 127 21.94 -7.12 -0.96
N ASP A 128 22.37 -8.06 -0.11
CA ASP A 128 23.23 -9.17 -0.50
C ASP A 128 22.46 -10.37 -1.09
N ASN A 129 21.22 -10.59 -0.64
CA ASN A 129 20.43 -11.78 -1.02
C ASN A 129 19.22 -11.44 -1.91
N GLY A 130 18.97 -10.16 -2.18
CA GLY A 130 17.80 -9.70 -2.91
C GLY A 130 16.50 -9.92 -2.12
N TRP A 131 15.39 -10.06 -2.86
CA TRP A 131 14.07 -10.32 -2.31
C TRP A 131 13.91 -11.78 -1.87
N GLY A 132 13.35 -11.99 -0.68
CA GLY A 132 13.11 -13.30 -0.09
C GLY A 132 11.81 -13.95 -0.57
N LYS A 133 11.16 -14.70 0.32
CA LYS A 133 9.87 -15.36 0.05
C LYS A 133 8.72 -14.52 0.57
N VAL A 134 7.59 -14.59 -0.15
CA VAL A 134 6.33 -13.98 0.30
C VAL A 134 5.74 -14.83 1.41
N GLU A 135 5.38 -14.18 2.52
CA GLU A 135 4.69 -14.79 3.65
C GLU A 135 3.33 -14.11 3.85
N HIS A 136 2.29 -14.90 4.07
CA HIS A 136 0.98 -14.40 4.48
C HIS A 136 0.81 -14.65 5.97
N ILE A 137 0.73 -13.58 6.75
CA ILE A 137 0.66 -13.66 8.21
C ILE A 137 -0.61 -12.97 8.72
N PRO A 138 -1.13 -13.36 9.90
CA PRO A 138 -2.22 -12.62 10.53
C PRO A 138 -1.85 -11.15 10.72
N GLN A 139 -2.74 -10.23 10.36
CA GLN A 139 -2.46 -8.80 10.50
C GLN A 139 -2.12 -8.40 11.94
N SER A 140 -2.75 -9.05 12.92
CA SER A 140 -2.53 -8.84 14.35
C SER A 140 -1.11 -9.19 14.82
N SER A 141 -0.36 -9.97 14.04
CA SER A 141 1.00 -10.40 14.38
C SER A 141 2.09 -9.52 13.78
N PHE A 142 1.73 -8.55 12.93
CA PHE A 142 2.72 -7.71 12.26
C PHE A 142 3.10 -6.49 13.11
N SER A 143 4.40 -6.33 13.35
CA SER A 143 4.95 -5.14 14.00
C SER A 143 6.29 -4.77 13.38
N LEU A 144 6.57 -3.47 13.31
CA LEU A 144 7.81 -2.94 12.77
C LEU A 144 8.32 -1.81 13.67
N SER A 145 9.63 -1.80 13.94
CA SER A 145 10.26 -0.74 14.72
C SER A 145 10.26 0.58 13.95
N ILE A 146 9.63 1.61 14.51
CA ILE A 146 9.59 2.96 13.93
C ILE A 146 10.99 3.53 13.71
N MET A 147 11.91 3.29 14.65
CA MET A 147 13.28 3.81 14.59
C MET A 147 14.09 3.17 13.47
N ASN A 148 13.81 1.90 13.15
CA ASN A 148 14.52 1.16 12.10
C ASN A 148 13.90 1.36 10.71
N THR A 149 12.78 2.08 10.62
CA THR A 149 12.03 2.24 9.37
C THR A 149 12.39 3.57 8.71
N GLY A 150 13.33 3.53 7.76
CA GLY A 150 13.75 4.70 6.98
C GLY A 150 12.61 5.33 6.19
N GLY A 151 11.60 4.53 5.82
CA GLY A 151 10.35 5.03 5.24
C GLY A 151 9.60 6.03 6.11
N ILE A 152 9.68 5.89 7.44
CA ILE A 152 9.06 6.81 8.41
C ILE A 152 9.99 7.99 8.71
N GLN A 153 11.27 7.73 8.96
CA GLN A 153 12.22 8.76 9.39
C GLN A 153 12.64 9.71 8.26
N TYR A 154 12.82 9.17 7.05
CA TYR A 154 13.45 9.88 5.92
C TYR A 154 12.61 9.85 4.65
N GLY A 155 11.41 9.25 4.69
CA GLY A 155 10.52 9.19 3.53
C GLY A 155 10.96 8.25 2.42
N GLN A 156 11.92 7.33 2.67
CA GLN A 156 12.33 6.28 1.73
C GLN A 156 11.26 5.18 1.65
N SER A 157 10.09 5.53 1.12
CA SER A 157 8.96 4.63 0.93
C SER A 157 8.16 4.97 -0.31
N ALA A 158 7.62 3.93 -0.93
CA ALA A 158 6.73 4.01 -2.06
C ALA A 158 5.52 3.10 -1.84
N PHE A 159 4.45 3.34 -2.58
CA PHE A 159 3.23 2.56 -2.44
C PHE A 159 2.50 2.47 -3.77
N GLU A 160 1.57 1.54 -3.83
CA GLU A 160 0.65 1.41 -4.94
C GLU A 160 -0.80 1.35 -4.44
N GLY A 161 -1.73 1.50 -5.37
CA GLY A 161 -3.16 1.37 -5.11
C GLY A 161 -3.82 0.57 -6.21
N ALA A 162 -4.23 -0.66 -5.88
CA ALA A 162 -5.03 -1.52 -6.74
C ALA A 162 -6.45 -1.69 -6.14
N CYS A 163 -7.38 -2.23 -6.93
CA CYS A 163 -8.73 -2.51 -6.45
C CYS A 163 -9.19 -3.90 -6.91
N ALA A 164 -10.05 -4.50 -6.09
CA ALA A 164 -10.81 -5.69 -6.44
C ALA A 164 -12.31 -5.47 -6.15
N MET A 165 -13.16 -6.00 -7.02
CA MET A 165 -14.62 -5.80 -6.98
C MET A 165 -15.35 -7.10 -7.31
N LYS A 166 -16.57 -7.25 -6.75
CA LYS A 166 -17.48 -8.33 -7.12
C LYS A 166 -18.26 -7.97 -8.39
N ASN A 167 -18.55 -8.95 -9.23
CA ASN A 167 -19.58 -8.83 -10.27
C ASN A 167 -20.97 -9.23 -9.74
N GLU A 168 -21.97 -9.26 -10.62
CA GLU A 168 -23.35 -9.65 -10.27
C GLU A 168 -23.45 -11.11 -9.79
N GLN A 169 -22.51 -11.97 -10.19
CA GLN A 169 -22.45 -13.38 -9.80
C GLN A 169 -21.66 -13.59 -8.48
N GLY A 170 -21.14 -12.53 -7.88
CA GLY A 170 -20.33 -12.59 -6.65
C GLY A 170 -18.88 -13.03 -6.86
N GLU A 171 -18.44 -13.15 -8.10
CA GLU A 171 -17.05 -13.46 -8.47
C GLU A 171 -16.17 -12.23 -8.27
N VAL A 172 -14.93 -12.42 -7.80
CA VAL A 172 -14.03 -11.30 -7.45
C VAL A 172 -13.03 -11.06 -8.58
N PHE A 173 -12.95 -9.83 -9.08
CA PHE A 173 -12.03 -9.41 -10.13
C PHE A 173 -11.00 -8.41 -9.62
N GLY A 174 -9.74 -8.60 -10.02
CA GLY A 174 -8.67 -7.62 -9.83
C GLY A 174 -8.43 -6.80 -11.09
N PHE A 175 -8.49 -5.48 -11.00
CA PHE A 175 -8.38 -4.57 -12.15
C PHE A 175 -6.93 -4.14 -12.41
N ARG A 176 -6.43 -4.45 -13.62
CA ARG A 176 -5.11 -4.07 -14.17
C ARG A 176 -3.93 -4.27 -13.20
N LEU A 177 -3.96 -5.34 -12.41
CA LEU A 177 -2.95 -5.63 -11.37
C LEU A 177 -1.52 -5.63 -11.91
N GLU A 178 -1.30 -6.12 -13.12
CA GLU A 178 0.01 -6.08 -13.79
C GLU A 178 0.53 -4.66 -13.97
N LYS A 179 -0.31 -3.73 -14.43
CA LYS A 179 0.04 -2.31 -14.57
C LYS A 179 0.31 -1.64 -13.23
N ASN A 180 -0.41 -2.03 -12.18
CA ASN A 180 -0.10 -1.58 -10.82
C ASN A 180 1.29 -2.04 -10.40
N THR A 181 1.62 -3.32 -10.58
CA THR A 181 2.92 -3.86 -10.17
C THR A 181 4.09 -3.33 -11.01
N GLU A 182 3.90 -3.07 -12.31
CA GLU A 182 4.89 -2.38 -13.15
C GLU A 182 5.21 -0.99 -12.60
N ARG A 183 4.19 -0.18 -12.28
CA ARG A 183 4.37 1.17 -11.75
C ARG A 183 4.92 1.18 -10.32
N PHE A 184 4.54 0.18 -9.51
CA PHE A 184 5.12 -0.01 -8.19
C PHE A 184 6.63 -0.22 -8.28
N ASN A 185 7.09 -1.04 -9.23
CA ASN A 185 8.52 -1.28 -9.45
C ASN A 185 9.28 -0.02 -9.90
N LYS A 186 8.69 0.79 -10.80
CA LYS A 186 9.24 2.12 -11.15
C LYS A 186 9.39 3.01 -9.90
N SER A 187 8.42 2.95 -8.97
CA SER A 187 8.46 3.73 -7.73
C SER A 187 9.47 3.19 -6.71
N ILE A 188 9.71 1.88 -6.67
CA ILE A 188 10.78 1.23 -5.87
C ILE A 188 12.15 1.76 -6.33
N GLN A 189 12.40 1.80 -7.65
CA GLN A 189 13.64 2.34 -8.21
C GLN A 189 13.83 3.82 -7.87
N ALA A 190 12.76 4.62 -7.96
CA ALA A 190 12.81 6.05 -7.69
C ALA A 190 13.28 6.41 -6.27
N ILE A 191 13.10 5.51 -5.30
CA ILE A 191 13.58 5.66 -3.91
C ILE A 191 14.90 4.91 -3.63
N GLY A 192 15.57 4.41 -4.66
CA GLY A 192 16.87 3.75 -4.58
C GLY A 192 16.83 2.35 -3.97
N LEU A 193 15.69 1.66 -4.03
CA LEU A 193 15.56 0.26 -3.60
C LEU A 193 15.66 -0.68 -4.81
N PRO A 194 16.07 -1.95 -4.62
CA PRO A 194 16.26 -2.88 -5.73
C PRO A 194 14.94 -3.28 -6.36
N GLU A 195 14.93 -3.40 -7.68
CA GLU A 195 13.80 -3.92 -8.44
C GLU A 195 13.39 -5.32 -7.97
N ILE A 196 12.11 -5.62 -8.16
CA ILE A 196 11.53 -6.95 -7.93
C ILE A 196 10.85 -7.45 -9.19
N ASP A 197 10.85 -8.77 -9.41
CA ASP A 197 10.03 -9.34 -10.47
C ASP A 197 8.55 -8.97 -10.24
N VAL A 198 7.99 -8.27 -11.22
CA VAL A 198 6.59 -7.82 -11.25
C VAL A 198 5.63 -8.98 -10.97
N LYS A 199 5.95 -10.20 -11.42
CA LYS A 199 5.14 -11.40 -11.18
C LYS A 199 5.05 -11.76 -9.70
N ILE A 200 6.14 -11.65 -8.94
CA ILE A 200 6.16 -11.96 -7.50
C ILE A 200 5.21 -11.03 -6.75
N VAL A 201 5.28 -9.71 -7.01
CA VAL A 201 4.39 -8.74 -6.37
C VAL A 201 2.94 -8.93 -6.82
N ARG A 202 2.72 -9.30 -8.09
CA ARG A 202 1.38 -9.54 -8.61
C ARG A 202 0.75 -10.74 -7.92
N GLU A 203 1.46 -11.87 -7.86
CA GLU A 203 1.00 -13.08 -7.17
C GLU A 203 0.78 -12.83 -5.67
N MET A 204 1.68 -12.09 -5.03
CA MET A 204 1.53 -11.62 -3.64
C MET A 204 0.21 -10.87 -3.44
N ILE A 205 -0.14 -9.94 -4.34
CA ILE A 205 -1.40 -9.19 -4.30
C ILE A 205 -2.60 -10.11 -4.54
N GLU A 206 -2.55 -10.97 -5.55
CA GLU A 206 -3.65 -11.87 -5.92
C GLU A 206 -4.00 -12.83 -4.77
N VAL A 207 -3.00 -13.48 -4.17
CA VAL A 207 -3.19 -14.37 -3.02
C VAL A 207 -3.71 -13.58 -1.80
N ASN A 208 -3.22 -12.36 -1.59
CA ASN A 208 -3.71 -11.52 -0.50
C ASN A 208 -5.19 -11.13 -0.67
N ILE A 209 -5.64 -10.89 -1.90
CA ILE A 209 -7.07 -10.66 -2.19
C ILE A 209 -7.87 -11.94 -1.90
N GLN A 210 -7.41 -13.10 -2.34
CA GLN A 210 -8.10 -14.38 -2.11
C GLN A 210 -8.26 -14.70 -0.62
N ASN A 211 -7.22 -14.48 0.19
CA ASN A 211 -7.25 -14.69 1.64
C ASN A 211 -8.21 -13.74 2.37
N ASN A 212 -8.48 -12.58 1.77
CA ASN A 212 -9.35 -11.53 2.31
C ASN A 212 -10.64 -11.34 1.49
N LYS A 213 -11.05 -12.34 0.69
CA LYS A 213 -12.22 -12.25 -0.19
C LYS A 213 -13.53 -11.90 0.53
N ASP A 214 -13.66 -12.30 1.78
CA ASP A 214 -14.84 -12.05 2.61
C ASP A 214 -15.00 -10.55 2.95
N TYR A 215 -13.93 -9.76 2.78
CA TYR A 215 -13.94 -8.30 2.98
C TYR A 215 -14.26 -7.53 1.70
N VAL A 216 -14.42 -8.20 0.55
CA VAL A 216 -14.80 -7.54 -0.70
C VAL A 216 -16.26 -7.10 -0.57
N PRO A 217 -16.56 -5.78 -0.63
CA PRO A 217 -17.94 -5.29 -0.56
C PRO A 217 -18.82 -5.90 -1.65
N GLU A 218 -20.11 -6.01 -1.37
CA GLU A 218 -21.10 -6.39 -2.38
C GLU A 218 -21.11 -5.40 -3.54
N LEU A 219 -21.58 -5.86 -4.70
CA LEU A 219 -21.67 -5.03 -5.90
C LEU A 219 -22.49 -3.77 -5.60
N GLY A 220 -21.90 -2.60 -5.90
CA GLY A 220 -22.52 -1.29 -5.68
C GLY A 220 -22.22 -0.66 -4.31
N ASP A 221 -21.84 -1.46 -3.31
CA ASP A 221 -21.52 -0.96 -1.97
C ASP A 221 -20.10 -0.40 -1.88
N GLY A 222 -19.17 -0.89 -2.72
CA GLY A 222 -17.78 -0.48 -2.63
C GLY A 222 -16.79 -1.31 -3.44
N GLN A 223 -15.53 -1.28 -3.00
CA GLN A 223 -14.43 -2.09 -3.54
C GLN A 223 -13.47 -2.49 -2.41
N LEU A 224 -12.77 -3.61 -2.58
CA LEU A 224 -11.60 -3.92 -1.76
C LEU A 224 -10.42 -3.15 -2.33
N TYR A 225 -9.83 -2.24 -1.56
CA TYR A 225 -8.63 -1.52 -1.95
C TYR A 225 -7.40 -2.27 -1.47
N ILE A 226 -6.41 -2.42 -2.34
CA ILE A 226 -5.16 -3.10 -2.03
C ILE A 226 -4.04 -2.07 -2.01
N ARG A 227 -3.23 -2.12 -0.95
CA ARG A 227 -2.13 -1.20 -0.67
C ARG A 227 -0.79 -1.95 -0.59
N PRO A 228 -0.15 -2.25 -1.73
CA PRO A 228 1.26 -2.60 -1.75
C PRO A 228 2.07 -1.39 -1.26
N SER A 229 2.99 -1.60 -0.34
CA SER A 229 3.90 -0.57 0.19
C SER A 229 5.29 -1.13 0.30
N VAL A 230 6.30 -0.31 0.05
CA VAL A 230 7.71 -0.66 0.23
C VAL A 230 8.38 0.35 1.15
N ALA A 231 9.29 -0.10 2.00
CA ALA A 231 10.14 0.76 2.81
C ALA A 231 11.56 0.20 2.94
N GLY A 232 12.53 1.12 2.96
CA GLY A 232 13.89 0.81 3.39
C GLY A 232 13.95 0.71 4.92
N LEU A 233 14.66 -0.32 5.41
CA LEU A 233 14.96 -0.53 6.83
C LEU A 233 16.45 -0.27 7.05
N THR A 234 16.77 0.80 7.78
CA THR A 234 18.16 1.29 7.92
C THR A 234 18.85 0.77 9.17
N GLY A 235 18.11 0.35 10.20
CA GLY A 235 18.66 -0.16 11.47
C GLY A 235 19.50 0.85 12.27
N ALA A 236 19.65 2.08 11.77
CA ALA A 236 20.42 3.16 12.33
C ALA A 236 19.80 4.51 11.98
N LEU A 237 20.05 5.52 12.84
CA LEU A 237 19.71 6.91 12.56
C LEU A 237 20.74 7.50 11.60
N GLY A 238 20.27 8.06 10.49
CA GLY A 238 21.09 8.71 9.45
C GLY A 238 20.50 8.53 8.05
N ILE A 239 20.85 9.43 7.12
CA ILE A 239 20.49 9.29 5.71
C ILE A 239 21.52 8.34 5.07
N VAL A 240 21.23 7.05 5.10
CA VAL A 240 22.07 5.98 4.55
C VAL A 240 21.23 5.08 3.66
N ALA A 241 21.88 4.42 2.69
CA ALA A 241 21.22 3.42 1.87
C ALA A 241 20.72 2.27 2.76
N ALA A 242 19.45 1.90 2.62
CA ALA A 242 18.89 0.77 3.34
C ALA A 242 19.50 -0.55 2.84
N GLU A 243 20.00 -1.37 3.77
CA GLU A 243 20.55 -2.70 3.46
C GLU A 243 19.51 -3.81 3.60
N THR A 244 18.42 -3.52 4.30
CA THR A 244 17.24 -4.38 4.41
C THR A 244 16.03 -3.59 3.94
N PHE A 245 15.06 -4.27 3.33
CA PHE A 245 13.87 -3.64 2.80
C PHE A 245 12.68 -4.59 2.95
N ILE A 246 11.49 -4.01 2.96
CA ILE A 246 10.23 -4.73 3.16
C ILE A 246 9.20 -4.26 2.16
N ILE A 247 8.50 -5.20 1.54
CA ILE A 247 7.25 -4.98 0.85
C ILE A 247 6.13 -5.57 1.71
N THR A 248 5.07 -4.80 1.91
CA THR A 248 3.81 -5.29 2.49
C THR A 248 2.67 -5.10 1.50
N SER A 249 1.65 -5.95 1.58
CA SER A 249 0.37 -5.73 0.92
C SER A 249 -0.73 -5.87 1.97
N GLU A 250 -1.43 -4.77 2.19
CA GLU A 250 -2.60 -4.70 3.07
C GLU A 250 -3.85 -4.44 2.23
N VAL A 251 -5.01 -4.83 2.76
CA VAL A 251 -6.29 -4.56 2.10
C VAL A 251 -7.24 -3.83 3.04
N ALA A 252 -8.15 -3.06 2.46
CA ALA A 252 -9.20 -2.37 3.19
C ALA A 252 -10.46 -2.25 2.34
N ALA A 253 -11.61 -2.53 2.93
CA ALA A 253 -12.91 -2.31 2.29
C ALA A 253 -13.22 -0.82 2.21
N PHE A 254 -13.44 -0.30 1.00
CA PHE A 254 -13.81 1.08 0.74
C PHE A 254 -15.26 1.12 0.27
N GLY A 255 -16.10 1.91 0.92
CA GLY A 255 -17.46 2.09 0.41
C GLY A 255 -17.56 3.06 -0.76
N SER A 256 -18.74 3.11 -1.37
CA SER A 256 -19.09 4.10 -2.38
C SER A 256 -19.18 5.50 -1.76
N TYR A 257 -18.07 6.25 -1.74
CA TYR A 257 -18.01 7.64 -1.28
C TYR A 257 -17.70 8.64 -2.42
N ILE A 258 -17.67 8.15 -3.66
CA ILE A 258 -17.17 8.91 -4.81
C ILE A 258 -18.23 9.96 -5.21
N PRO A 259 -17.99 11.26 -5.00
CA PRO A 259 -18.93 12.29 -5.43
C PRO A 259 -19.15 12.22 -6.95
N THR A 260 -20.33 12.61 -7.40
CA THR A 260 -20.61 12.74 -8.84
C THR A 260 -19.87 13.92 -9.44
N SER A 261 -19.72 14.99 -8.67
CA SER A 261 -18.99 16.20 -9.06
C SER A 261 -18.28 16.85 -7.88
N ILE A 262 -17.18 17.54 -8.15
CA ILE A 262 -16.38 18.30 -7.18
C ILE A 262 -16.13 19.74 -7.63
N LYS A 263 -15.81 20.58 -6.66
CA LYS A 263 -15.29 21.94 -6.88
C LYS A 263 -13.80 21.95 -6.58
N VAL A 264 -13.00 22.59 -7.43
CA VAL A 264 -11.55 22.64 -7.24
C VAL A 264 -11.00 24.06 -7.23
N GLU A 265 -9.94 24.28 -6.45
CA GLU A 265 -9.18 25.51 -6.44
C GLU A 265 -7.91 25.36 -7.27
N GLY A 266 -7.69 26.26 -8.23
CA GLY A 266 -6.46 26.33 -9.02
C GLY A 266 -5.32 26.92 -8.21
N LEU A 267 -4.22 26.18 -8.06
CA LEU A 267 -3.06 26.57 -7.27
C LEU A 267 -1.78 26.47 -8.10
N ARG A 268 -0.97 27.52 -8.03
CA ARG A 268 0.37 27.59 -8.64
C ARG A 268 1.46 27.28 -7.62
N TYR A 269 2.64 26.91 -8.09
CA TYR A 269 3.85 26.71 -7.28
C TYR A 269 3.72 25.60 -6.22
N ILE A 270 2.97 24.54 -6.53
CA ILE A 270 2.91 23.35 -5.69
C ILE A 270 4.14 22.50 -5.96
N HIS A 271 5.17 22.67 -5.14
CA HIS A 271 6.42 21.93 -5.30
C HIS A 271 6.27 20.48 -4.78
N ARG A 272 6.46 19.50 -5.66
CA ARG A 272 6.61 18.09 -5.28
C ARG A 272 8.11 17.79 -5.07
N PRO A 273 8.49 17.07 -3.99
CA PRO A 273 9.91 16.82 -3.67
C PRO A 273 10.67 16.00 -4.71
N TYR A 274 9.97 15.25 -5.55
CA TYR A 274 10.52 14.46 -6.66
C TYR A 274 9.75 14.80 -7.94
N SER A 275 10.20 14.28 -9.09
CA SER A 275 9.62 14.53 -10.43
C SER A 275 8.14 14.16 -10.58
N GLY A 276 7.37 13.85 -9.52
CA GLY A 276 5.92 13.58 -9.58
C GLY A 276 5.52 12.30 -10.32
N THR A 277 6.41 11.74 -11.14
CA THR A 277 6.24 10.56 -11.99
C THR A 277 6.20 9.24 -11.22
N SER A 278 6.60 9.25 -9.95
CA SER A 278 6.67 8.07 -9.09
C SER A 278 5.79 8.19 -7.86
N LYS A 279 5.21 7.06 -7.43
CA LYS A 279 4.21 7.00 -6.35
C LYS A 279 4.87 6.83 -4.98
N ILE A 280 5.66 7.83 -4.61
CA ILE A 280 6.47 7.84 -3.39
C ILE A 280 5.82 8.68 -2.29
N ALA A 281 6.01 8.31 -1.02
CA ALA A 281 5.36 8.99 0.11
C ALA A 281 5.65 10.52 0.20
N PRO A 282 6.88 11.01 -0.08
CA PRO A 282 7.18 12.45 -0.05
C PRO A 282 6.30 13.30 -0.97
N ASN A 283 5.87 12.77 -2.12
CA ASN A 283 4.99 13.49 -3.06
C ASN A 283 3.58 13.73 -2.50
N TYR A 284 3.18 13.00 -1.46
CA TYR A 284 1.84 13.08 -0.86
C TYR A 284 1.84 13.86 0.46
N SER A 285 2.92 13.83 1.24
CA SER A 285 2.96 14.50 2.55
C SER A 285 2.71 16.00 2.44
N VAL A 286 3.28 16.65 1.42
CA VAL A 286 3.09 18.09 1.12
C VAL A 286 1.63 18.44 0.79
N SER A 287 0.88 17.52 0.19
CA SER A 287 -0.48 17.76 -0.27
C SER A 287 -1.48 17.88 0.87
N VAL A 288 -1.22 17.28 2.04
CA VAL A 288 -2.18 17.23 3.17
C VAL A 288 -2.52 18.64 3.67
N LYS A 289 -1.50 19.46 3.93
CA LYS A 289 -1.69 20.85 4.40
C LYS A 289 -2.41 21.71 3.35
N ILE A 290 -2.10 21.50 2.08
CA ILE A 290 -2.74 22.20 0.97
C ILE A 290 -4.23 21.85 0.92
N LYS A 291 -4.59 20.56 0.94
CA LYS A 291 -5.99 20.10 0.95
C LYS A 291 -6.77 20.63 2.14
N GLN A 292 -6.16 20.73 3.34
CA GLN A 292 -6.82 21.32 4.51
C GLN A 292 -7.20 22.78 4.26
N GLY A 293 -6.29 23.60 3.71
CA GLY A 293 -6.57 24.99 3.38
C GLY A 293 -7.64 25.15 2.30
N VAL A 294 -7.57 24.34 1.25
CA VAL A 294 -8.53 24.32 0.13
C VAL A 294 -9.94 23.95 0.62
N LYS A 295 -10.05 22.94 1.48
CA LYS A 295 -11.30 22.54 2.13
C LYS A 295 -11.86 23.64 3.03
N ALA A 296 -11.01 24.32 3.79
CA ALA A 296 -11.44 25.44 4.64
C ALA A 296 -12.02 26.61 3.81
N ARG A 297 -11.67 26.71 2.52
CA ARG A 297 -12.23 27.70 1.58
C ARG A 297 -13.45 27.20 0.79
N GLY A 298 -13.96 26.01 1.09
CA GLY A 298 -15.17 25.45 0.49
C GLY A 298 -14.97 24.65 -0.79
N TYR A 299 -13.72 24.35 -1.17
CA TYR A 299 -13.41 23.49 -2.33
C TYR A 299 -13.15 22.05 -1.89
N SER A 300 -13.44 21.09 -2.76
CA SER A 300 -13.24 19.66 -2.49
C SER A 300 -11.76 19.25 -2.63
N ASP A 301 -11.08 19.83 -3.62
CA ASP A 301 -9.67 19.55 -3.93
C ASP A 301 -9.00 20.71 -4.67
N TYR A 302 -7.74 20.57 -5.08
CA TYR A 302 -7.04 21.59 -5.87
C TYR A 302 -6.51 21.06 -7.20
N LEU A 303 -6.48 21.93 -8.21
CA LEU A 303 -5.81 21.72 -9.50
C LEU A 303 -4.43 22.37 -9.44
N SER A 304 -3.37 21.63 -9.75
CA SER A 304 -2.00 22.17 -9.82
C SER A 304 -1.61 22.58 -11.23
N TYR A 305 -0.76 23.59 -11.30
CA TYR A 305 -0.13 24.05 -12.54
C TYR A 305 1.40 24.00 -12.43
N ASP A 306 2.06 23.71 -13.55
CA ASP A 306 3.52 23.82 -13.69
C ASP A 306 3.98 25.30 -13.73
N ILE A 307 5.29 25.53 -13.86
CA ILE A 307 5.88 26.88 -13.88
C ILE A 307 5.46 27.71 -15.10
N ASP A 308 5.08 27.04 -16.20
CA ASP A 308 4.58 27.65 -17.44
C ASP A 308 3.06 27.82 -17.44
N ASN A 309 2.41 27.46 -16.32
CA ASN A 309 0.96 27.47 -16.11
C ASN A 309 0.20 26.42 -16.93
N ASN A 310 0.83 25.31 -17.30
CA ASN A 310 0.14 24.15 -17.83
C ASN A 310 -0.44 23.32 -16.69
N VAL A 311 -1.62 22.77 -16.93
CA VAL A 311 -2.33 21.90 -15.98
C VAL A 311 -1.53 20.60 -15.76
N GLU A 312 -1.40 20.20 -14.50
CA GLU A 312 -0.76 18.93 -14.11
C GLU A 312 -1.77 17.91 -13.58
N GLU A 313 -2.29 18.11 -12.36
CA GLU A 313 -3.12 17.13 -11.65
C GLU A 313 -4.19 17.81 -10.79
N VAL A 314 -5.25 17.06 -10.47
CA VAL A 314 -6.13 17.39 -9.34
C VAL A 314 -5.60 16.65 -8.11
N SER A 315 -4.78 17.33 -7.30
CA SER A 315 -4.07 16.81 -6.13
C SER A 315 -3.20 15.56 -6.36
N SER A 316 -3.81 14.38 -6.49
CA SER A 316 -3.13 13.10 -6.73
C SER A 316 -3.87 12.23 -7.74
N CYS A 317 -4.72 12.89 -8.53
CA CYS A 317 -5.55 12.30 -9.57
C CYS A 317 -5.23 12.99 -10.90
N ALA A 318 -5.19 12.20 -11.97
CA ALA A 318 -5.02 12.72 -13.32
C ALA A 318 -6.26 13.54 -13.71
N VAL A 319 -6.10 14.40 -14.71
CA VAL A 319 -7.14 15.32 -15.18
C VAL A 319 -7.25 15.27 -16.70
N ALA A 320 -8.45 15.51 -17.22
CA ALA A 320 -8.71 15.65 -18.64
C ALA A 320 -9.85 16.65 -18.89
N PHE A 321 -9.97 17.05 -20.14
CA PHE A 321 -10.93 18.04 -20.61
C PHE A 321 -11.70 17.53 -21.82
N ILE A 322 -12.85 18.13 -22.08
CA ILE A 322 -13.55 18.03 -23.38
C ILE A 322 -13.52 19.44 -23.98
N ASP A 323 -12.93 19.59 -25.16
CA ASP A 323 -12.85 20.87 -25.84
C ASP A 323 -14.12 21.21 -26.63
N LYS A 324 -14.13 22.37 -27.31
CA LYS A 324 -15.31 22.82 -28.08
C LYS A 324 -15.62 21.93 -29.27
N GLU A 325 -14.60 21.28 -29.83
CA GLU A 325 -14.67 20.36 -30.96
C GLU A 325 -15.06 18.94 -30.53
N ASN A 326 -15.37 18.73 -29.24
CA ASN A 326 -15.68 17.44 -28.63
C ASN A 326 -14.50 16.46 -28.58
N ASN A 327 -13.25 16.95 -28.64
CA ASN A 327 -12.07 16.12 -28.41
C ASN A 327 -11.82 15.95 -26.91
N PHE A 328 -11.39 14.77 -26.49
CA PHE A 328 -10.87 14.51 -25.16
C PHE A 328 -9.40 14.91 -25.09
N VAL A 329 -9.08 15.87 -24.23
CA VAL A 329 -7.74 16.42 -24.10
C VAL A 329 -7.09 16.00 -22.79
N PHE A 330 -5.93 15.36 -22.87
CA PHE A 330 -5.15 14.90 -21.73
C PHE A 330 -3.79 15.63 -21.67
N PRO A 331 -3.41 16.21 -20.53
CA PRO A 331 -2.04 16.62 -20.31
C PRO A 331 -1.07 15.43 -20.47
N PRO A 332 0.08 15.62 -21.12
CA PRO A 332 1.06 14.57 -21.34
C PRO A 332 1.78 14.22 -20.04
N VAL A 333 1.99 12.93 -19.81
CA VAL A 333 2.87 12.46 -18.73
C VAL A 333 4.30 12.25 -19.23
N GLN A 334 5.25 11.96 -18.33
CA GLN A 334 6.67 11.93 -18.69
C GLN A 334 7.03 10.89 -19.77
N ASP A 335 6.34 9.75 -19.85
CA ASP A 335 6.64 8.72 -20.85
C ASP A 335 6.05 8.98 -22.25
N GLU A 336 5.32 10.08 -22.42
CA GLU A 336 4.74 10.50 -23.71
C GLU A 336 5.50 11.66 -24.37
N ILE A 337 6.46 12.26 -23.66
CA ILE A 337 7.26 13.39 -24.17
C ILE A 337 8.71 13.33 -23.69
N ASP A 338 9.63 13.77 -24.55
CA ASP A 338 11.06 13.87 -24.23
C ASP A 338 11.55 15.33 -24.08
N THR A 339 10.65 16.29 -24.33
CA THR A 339 11.04 17.70 -24.53
C THR A 339 11.12 18.51 -23.25
N LYS A 340 10.51 18.03 -22.15
CA LYS A 340 10.59 18.64 -20.83
C LYS A 340 10.27 17.65 -19.71
N GLU A 341 10.73 17.98 -18.51
CA GLU A 341 10.38 17.25 -17.29
C GLU A 341 8.91 17.48 -16.93
N ARG A 342 8.23 16.42 -16.48
CA ARG A 342 6.82 16.43 -16.07
C ARG A 342 6.65 15.91 -14.67
N HIS A 343 5.80 16.61 -13.90
CA HIS A 343 5.46 16.26 -12.53
C HIS A 343 4.07 15.62 -12.38
N ILE A 344 3.66 14.85 -13.39
CA ILE A 344 2.37 14.16 -13.48
C ILE A 344 2.58 12.66 -13.31
N LEU A 345 1.82 12.03 -12.41
CA LEU A 345 1.88 10.60 -12.18
C LEU A 345 1.20 9.86 -13.35
N PRO A 346 1.86 8.86 -13.98
CA PRO A 346 1.29 8.06 -15.06
C PRO A 346 0.14 7.18 -14.52
N SER A 347 -1.08 7.71 -14.55
CA SER A 347 -2.26 7.10 -13.94
C SER A 347 -2.80 5.93 -14.77
N ILE A 348 -2.91 4.75 -14.16
CA ILE A 348 -3.52 3.57 -14.80
C ILE A 348 -4.97 3.83 -15.21
N THR A 349 -5.72 4.60 -14.42
CA THR A 349 -7.10 5.00 -14.79
C THR A 349 -7.10 5.93 -15.99
N ARG A 350 -6.12 6.85 -16.11
CA ARG A 350 -5.96 7.70 -17.31
C ARG A 350 -5.71 6.86 -18.55
N TYR A 351 -4.72 5.97 -18.53
CA TYR A 351 -4.43 5.10 -19.68
C TYR A 351 -5.63 4.23 -20.05
N SER A 352 -6.36 3.71 -19.05
CA SER A 352 -7.57 2.93 -19.31
C SER A 352 -8.65 3.77 -20.01
N ILE A 353 -8.81 5.04 -19.64
CA ILE A 353 -9.79 5.91 -20.29
C ILE A 353 -9.36 6.24 -21.72
N ILE A 354 -8.08 6.52 -21.97
CA ILE A 354 -7.56 6.76 -23.33
C ILE A 354 -7.81 5.54 -24.22
N GLU A 355 -7.43 4.35 -23.76
CA GLU A 355 -7.60 3.09 -24.49
C GLU A 355 -9.09 2.78 -24.76
N LEU A 356 -9.98 3.09 -23.80
CA LEU A 356 -11.43 2.98 -23.98
C LEU A 356 -11.95 3.94 -25.05
N LEU A 357 -11.53 5.21 -25.01
CA LEU A 357 -11.97 6.24 -25.93
C LEU A 357 -11.51 5.93 -27.37
N GLU A 358 -10.26 5.49 -27.53
CA GLU A 358 -9.73 5.05 -28.82
C GLU A 358 -10.50 3.85 -29.38
N PHE A 359 -10.82 2.86 -28.54
CA PHE A 359 -11.68 1.74 -28.94
C PHE A 359 -13.08 2.19 -29.38
N GLN A 360 -13.63 3.20 -28.72
CA GLN A 360 -14.90 3.84 -29.07
C GLN A 360 -14.80 4.80 -30.28
N LYS A 361 -13.60 4.99 -30.83
CA LYS A 361 -13.29 5.92 -31.93
C LYS A 361 -13.61 7.38 -31.59
N GLU A 362 -13.54 7.72 -30.31
CA GLU A 362 -13.59 9.10 -29.84
C GLU A 362 -12.26 9.80 -30.12
N SER A 363 -12.30 11.10 -30.36
CA SER A 363 -11.08 11.88 -30.64
C SER A 363 -10.31 12.14 -29.35
N VAL A 364 -9.07 11.64 -29.26
CA VAL A 364 -8.16 11.82 -28.12
C VAL A 364 -6.96 12.67 -28.54
N ILE A 365 -6.68 13.72 -27.79
CA ILE A 365 -5.56 14.63 -28.02
C ILE A 365 -4.70 14.68 -26.75
N ILE A 366 -3.42 14.31 -26.89
CA ILE A 366 -2.43 14.43 -25.82
C ILE A 366 -1.62 15.71 -26.05
N ARG A 367 -1.83 16.73 -25.21
CA ARG A 367 -1.12 18.02 -25.29
C ARG A 367 -1.19 18.80 -23.98
N ASP A 368 -0.30 19.77 -23.83
CA ASP A 368 -0.40 20.74 -22.74
C ASP A 368 -1.74 21.51 -22.80
N VAL A 369 -2.29 21.77 -21.61
CA VAL A 369 -3.47 22.61 -21.41
C VAL A 369 -3.05 23.78 -20.53
N ASN A 370 -2.92 24.97 -21.10
CA ASN A 370 -2.55 26.16 -20.34
C ASN A 370 -3.73 26.67 -19.50
N GLU A 371 -3.48 27.24 -18.32
CA GLU A 371 -4.54 27.84 -17.47
C GLU A 371 -5.46 28.81 -18.26
N SER A 372 -4.88 29.57 -19.19
CA SER A 372 -5.61 30.56 -19.98
C SER A 372 -6.64 29.97 -20.96
N GLU A 373 -6.46 28.71 -21.39
CA GLU A 373 -7.40 28.02 -22.28
C GLU A 373 -8.50 27.25 -21.55
N VAL A 374 -8.34 26.94 -20.25
CA VAL A 374 -9.30 26.11 -19.49
C VAL A 374 -10.72 26.67 -19.54
N LYS A 375 -10.88 28.00 -19.53
CA LYS A 375 -12.19 28.68 -19.66
C LYS A 375 -12.92 28.41 -20.98
N ASN A 376 -12.22 27.90 -22.00
CA ASN A 376 -12.77 27.57 -23.30
C ASN A 376 -13.17 26.10 -23.42
N MET A 377 -12.85 25.25 -22.43
CA MET A 377 -13.23 23.84 -22.42
C MET A 377 -14.71 23.70 -22.07
N LYS A 378 -15.39 22.70 -22.65
CA LYS A 378 -16.78 22.36 -22.34
C LYS A 378 -16.90 21.68 -20.97
N ALA A 379 -15.97 20.80 -20.65
CA ALA A 379 -15.94 20.09 -19.38
C ALA A 379 -14.52 19.76 -18.92
N MET A 380 -14.42 19.44 -17.64
CA MET A 380 -13.22 18.98 -16.95
C MET A 380 -13.61 17.82 -16.04
N PHE A 381 -12.75 16.80 -15.96
CA PHE A 381 -12.95 15.67 -15.05
C PHE A 381 -11.61 15.14 -14.54
N THR A 382 -11.66 14.53 -13.35
CA THR A 382 -10.50 13.91 -12.71
C THR A 382 -10.69 12.41 -12.54
N MET A 383 -9.58 11.69 -12.48
CA MET A 383 -9.58 10.24 -12.48
C MET A 383 -8.46 9.63 -11.63
N GLY A 384 -8.76 8.51 -10.99
CA GLY A 384 -7.79 7.75 -10.21
C GLY A 384 -8.37 6.46 -9.64
N ASN A 385 -7.51 5.58 -9.10
CA ASN A 385 -7.96 4.26 -8.66
C ASN A 385 -9.06 4.33 -7.58
N ALA A 386 -8.83 5.16 -6.55
CA ALA A 386 -9.77 5.30 -5.43
C ALA A 386 -11.05 6.07 -5.79
N VAL A 387 -10.93 7.11 -6.64
CA VAL A 387 -12.04 8.03 -6.97
C VAL A 387 -12.77 7.67 -8.26
N GLY A 388 -12.28 6.69 -9.04
CA GLY A 388 -12.86 6.37 -10.34
C GLY A 388 -12.76 7.56 -11.30
N VAL A 389 -13.90 8.07 -11.75
CA VAL A 389 -14.04 9.23 -12.65
C VAL A 389 -15.03 10.21 -12.03
N VAL A 390 -14.61 11.46 -11.88
CA VAL A 390 -15.37 12.50 -11.18
C VAL A 390 -15.37 13.79 -12.01
N GLU A 391 -16.56 14.34 -12.24
CA GLU A 391 -16.73 15.63 -12.90
C GLU A 391 -16.16 16.77 -12.03
N VAL A 392 -15.53 17.76 -12.65
CA VAL A 392 -15.23 19.04 -12.02
C VAL A 392 -16.26 20.05 -12.49
N SER A 393 -17.20 20.43 -11.62
CA SER A 393 -18.25 21.41 -11.97
C SER A 393 -17.78 22.86 -11.85
N GLU A 394 -16.79 23.11 -11.00
CA GLU A 394 -16.30 24.45 -10.71
C GLU A 394 -14.79 24.45 -10.52
N LEU A 395 -14.10 25.37 -11.20
CA LEU A 395 -12.69 25.68 -10.99
C LEU A 395 -12.55 27.16 -10.58
N SER A 396 -12.04 27.42 -9.38
CA SER A 396 -11.67 28.78 -8.96
C SER A 396 -10.21 29.05 -9.25
N VAL A 397 -9.93 30.00 -10.14
CA VAL A 397 -8.59 30.42 -10.52
C VAL A 397 -8.17 31.63 -9.68
N LYS A 398 -7.15 31.45 -8.85
CA LYS A 398 -6.54 32.49 -8.00
C LYS A 398 -5.21 32.92 -8.62
N LYS A 399 -4.88 34.22 -8.64
CA LYS A 399 -3.64 34.70 -9.27
C LYS A 399 -2.42 34.59 -8.36
N SER A 400 -2.62 34.48 -7.06
CA SER A 400 -1.55 34.35 -6.07
C SER A 400 -2.01 33.53 -4.86
N ARG A 401 -1.07 33.13 -4.01
CA ARG A 401 -1.38 32.51 -2.72
C ARG A 401 -2.12 33.48 -1.79
N GLU A 402 -1.78 34.77 -1.84
CA GLU A 402 -2.47 35.81 -1.07
C GLU A 402 -3.93 35.96 -1.53
N ASP A 403 -4.17 35.88 -2.84
CA ASP A 403 -5.51 35.86 -3.43
C ASP A 403 -6.28 34.61 -2.99
N ALA A 404 -5.63 33.44 -2.94
CA ALA A 404 -6.23 32.22 -2.41
C ALA A 404 -6.62 32.38 -0.93
N GLU A 405 -5.72 32.91 -0.09
CA GLU A 405 -5.97 33.18 1.34
C GLU A 405 -7.10 34.19 1.56
N LYS A 406 -7.25 35.20 0.69
CA LYS A 406 -8.34 36.19 0.70
C LYS A 406 -9.59 35.78 -0.10
N ASN A 407 -9.58 34.58 -0.70
CA ASN A 407 -10.60 34.06 -1.61
C ASN A 407 -10.94 34.97 -2.82
N ILE A 408 -9.98 35.73 -3.34
CA ILE A 408 -10.14 36.62 -4.52
C ILE A 408 -9.80 35.84 -5.80
N GLY A 409 -10.72 35.71 -6.77
CA GLY A 409 -10.40 34.98 -8.01
C GLY A 409 -11.53 34.95 -9.05
N LYS A 410 -11.25 34.31 -10.19
CA LYS A 410 -12.25 34.04 -11.24
C LYS A 410 -12.76 32.62 -11.11
N THR A 411 -14.07 32.43 -11.23
CA THR A 411 -14.68 31.09 -11.21
C THR A 411 -15.06 30.68 -12.63
N ILE A 412 -14.66 29.47 -13.01
CA ILE A 412 -15.08 28.79 -14.24
C ILE A 412 -16.09 27.72 -13.84
N ILE A 413 -17.25 27.73 -14.48
CA ILE A 413 -18.31 26.74 -14.27
C ILE A 413 -18.40 25.87 -15.53
N PHE A 414 -18.34 24.56 -15.34
CA PHE A 414 -18.55 23.58 -16.40
C PHE A 414 -19.98 23.05 -16.31
N SER A 415 -20.81 23.37 -17.29
CA SER A 415 -22.24 23.03 -17.29
C SER A 415 -22.74 22.42 -18.60
N ASP A 416 -21.82 22.00 -19.49
CA ASP A 416 -22.18 21.38 -20.75
C ASP A 416 -22.79 19.98 -20.53
N ILE A 417 -24.06 19.82 -20.90
CA ILE A 417 -24.85 18.62 -20.60
C ILE A 417 -24.33 17.41 -21.39
N GLU A 418 -24.02 17.59 -22.68
CA GLU A 418 -23.50 16.51 -23.53
C GLU A 418 -22.17 15.97 -22.98
N SER A 419 -21.25 16.87 -22.62
CA SER A 419 -19.96 16.49 -22.03
C SER A 419 -20.13 15.77 -20.69
N LYS A 420 -21.09 16.18 -19.87
CA LYS A 420 -21.41 15.51 -18.61
C LYS A 420 -21.91 14.07 -18.83
N GLU A 421 -22.75 13.85 -19.83
CA GLU A 421 -23.21 12.52 -20.21
C GLU A 421 -22.05 11.63 -20.67
N LYS A 422 -21.11 12.17 -21.46
CA LYS A 422 -19.88 11.46 -21.85
C LYS A 422 -19.05 11.04 -20.64
N ILE A 423 -18.85 11.94 -19.67
CA ILE A 423 -18.11 11.64 -18.42
C ILE A 423 -18.81 10.53 -17.62
N ILE A 424 -20.15 10.57 -17.52
CA ILE A 424 -20.94 9.52 -16.87
C ILE A 424 -20.78 8.18 -17.58
N ASN A 425 -20.77 8.17 -18.92
CA ASN A 425 -20.57 6.96 -19.70
C ASN A 425 -19.17 6.34 -19.47
N ILE A 426 -18.12 7.17 -19.46
CA ILE A 426 -16.75 6.72 -19.11
C ILE A 426 -16.74 6.11 -17.71
N ARG A 427 -17.36 6.78 -16.71
CA ARG A 427 -17.45 6.27 -15.34
C ARG A 427 -18.10 4.88 -15.28
N LYS A 428 -19.21 4.69 -16.01
CA LYS A 428 -19.92 3.40 -16.10
C LYS A 428 -19.05 2.32 -16.73
N ASN A 429 -18.37 2.62 -17.83
CA ASN A 429 -17.51 1.66 -18.51
C ASN A 429 -16.29 1.26 -17.66
N ILE A 430 -15.65 2.22 -16.97
CA ILE A 430 -14.55 1.91 -16.04
C ILE A 430 -15.04 1.06 -14.86
N PHE A 431 -16.24 1.30 -14.34
CA PHE A 431 -16.83 0.46 -13.32
C PHE A 431 -17.07 -0.97 -13.84
N ALA A 432 -17.72 -1.12 -15.00
CA ALA A 432 -17.95 -2.42 -15.64
C ALA A 432 -16.63 -3.15 -15.92
N ALA A 433 -15.58 -2.42 -16.29
CA ALA A 433 -14.28 -3.03 -16.50
C ALA A 433 -13.71 -3.63 -15.20
N ARG A 434 -13.87 -2.93 -14.06
CA ARG A 434 -13.39 -3.43 -12.75
C ARG A 434 -14.13 -4.66 -12.25
N THR A 435 -15.35 -4.89 -12.72
CA THR A 435 -16.14 -6.09 -12.41
C THR A 435 -15.98 -7.19 -13.46
N GLY A 436 -15.20 -6.96 -14.52
CA GLY A 436 -15.02 -7.95 -15.60
C GLY A 436 -16.16 -7.99 -16.62
N ASP A 437 -17.10 -7.03 -16.58
CA ASP A 437 -18.31 -7.02 -17.40
C ASP A 437 -18.18 -6.17 -18.68
N LEU A 438 -17.05 -5.46 -18.86
CA LEU A 438 -16.82 -4.62 -20.02
C LEU A 438 -16.34 -5.45 -21.23
N LYS A 439 -17.25 -5.68 -22.17
CA LYS A 439 -16.97 -6.41 -23.43
C LYS A 439 -15.80 -5.81 -24.21
N GLY A 440 -14.90 -6.67 -24.69
CA GLY A 440 -13.71 -6.28 -25.44
C GLY A 440 -12.50 -5.94 -24.57
N PHE A 441 -12.67 -5.90 -23.25
CA PHE A 441 -11.64 -5.54 -22.27
C PHE A 441 -11.42 -6.63 -21.22
N ASP A 442 -11.71 -7.89 -21.55
CA ASP A 442 -11.56 -9.04 -20.64
C ASP A 442 -10.13 -9.16 -20.08
N HIS A 443 -9.13 -8.68 -20.83
CA HIS A 443 -7.72 -8.67 -20.44
C HIS A 443 -7.38 -7.59 -19.37
N TRP A 444 -8.26 -6.63 -19.10
CA TRP A 444 -8.05 -5.63 -18.05
C TRP A 444 -8.33 -6.18 -16.65
N SER A 445 -9.17 -7.20 -16.52
CA SER A 445 -9.60 -7.72 -15.23
C SER A 445 -9.42 -9.21 -15.14
N LYS A 446 -8.75 -9.65 -14.08
CA LYS A 446 -8.53 -11.08 -13.81
C LYS A 446 -9.50 -11.55 -12.75
N LYS A 447 -10.25 -12.62 -13.03
CA LYS A 447 -11.02 -13.34 -12.01
C LYS A 447 -10.07 -13.99 -11.01
N LEU A 448 -10.27 -13.73 -9.71
CA LEU A 448 -9.43 -14.19 -8.61
C LEU A 448 -10.12 -15.21 -7.71
N VAL A 449 -11.46 -15.16 -7.61
CA VAL A 449 -12.30 -16.06 -6.79
C VAL A 449 -13.45 -16.57 -7.64
#